data_AF-A0A2E3MYR5-F1
#
_entry.id   AF-A0A2E3MYR5-F1
#
_cell.length_a   1.000
_cell.length_b   1.000
_cell.length_c   1.000
_cell.angle_alpha   90.00
_cell.angle_beta   90.00
_cell.angle_gamma   90.00
#
_symmetry.space_group_name_H-M   'P 1'
#
loop_
_entity.id
_entity.type
_entity.pdbx_description
1 polymer ?
#
loop_
_entity_poly.entity_id
_entity_poly.type
_entity_poly.pdbx_seq_one_letter_code
_entity_poly.pdbx_strand_id
1 'polypeptide(L)'
;MTKVYTLLLFVFISILSFSQTEEIKLYYENGQLKEEYTLVDGKKDGLIKQYFENGKLQKEVNWKYGKPNGLWKEYYESGKLETVMNWKDGLKSGLLTCYHENGQLKLKGNYVFGAAIGTWKYYDKKGKLRHIEEEGEIEEDYLRYIEKILSESNGKLEETKD
;
A
#
# COMPACT_ATOMS: atom_id res chain seq x y z
N MET A 1 29.61 -35.03 -36.59
CA MET A 1 28.18 -34.68 -36.45
C MET A 1 27.86 -34.57 -34.97
N THR A 2 28.18 -33.42 -34.39
CA THR A 2 27.99 -33.13 -32.96
C THR A 2 26.59 -32.54 -32.80
N LYS A 3 25.79 -33.19 -31.96
CA LYS A 3 24.37 -32.98 -31.72
C LYS A 3 24.08 -31.55 -31.23
N VAL A 4 23.36 -30.75 -32.01
CA VAL A 4 22.93 -29.34 -31.76
C VAL A 4 21.87 -29.22 -30.63
N TYR A 5 21.73 -30.22 -29.76
CA TYR A 5 20.66 -30.28 -28.77
C TYR A 5 20.94 -29.51 -27.48
N THR A 6 22.18 -29.09 -27.22
CA THR A 6 22.54 -28.33 -26.02
C THR A 6 22.07 -26.87 -26.06
N LEU A 7 21.93 -26.24 -27.23
CA LEU A 7 21.50 -24.83 -27.33
C LEU A 7 19.98 -24.65 -27.10
N LEU A 8 19.18 -25.63 -27.54
CA LEU A 8 17.71 -25.58 -27.38
C LEU A 8 17.25 -25.89 -25.95
N LEU A 9 18.03 -26.64 -25.17
CA LEU A 9 17.71 -26.92 -23.76
C LEU A 9 17.86 -25.68 -22.87
N PHE A 10 18.79 -24.77 -23.18
CA PHE A 10 19.01 -23.54 -22.41
C PHE A 10 17.90 -22.48 -22.62
N VAL A 11 17.34 -22.37 -23.83
CA VAL A 11 16.25 -21.42 -24.12
C VAL A 11 14.93 -21.81 -23.45
N PHE A 12 14.74 -23.10 -23.15
CA PHE A 12 13.55 -23.57 -22.43
C PHE A 12 13.64 -23.31 -20.91
N ILE A 13 14.85 -23.28 -20.35
CA ILE A 13 15.08 -22.99 -18.92
C ILE A 13 14.97 -21.48 -18.65
N SER A 14 15.30 -20.60 -19.60
CA SER A 14 15.16 -19.15 -19.46
C SER A 14 13.71 -18.64 -19.41
N ILE A 15 12.71 -19.47 -19.77
CA ILE A 15 11.29 -19.12 -19.71
C ILE A 15 10.69 -19.47 -18.32
N LEU A 16 11.44 -20.17 -17.46
CA LEU A 16 10.98 -20.60 -16.13
C LEU A 16 11.16 -19.54 -15.03
N SER A 17 11.53 -18.30 -15.36
CA SER A 17 11.37 -17.16 -14.44
C SER A 17 9.91 -16.72 -14.33
N PHE A 18 8.97 -17.66 -14.43
CA PHE A 18 7.56 -17.39 -14.25
C PHE A 18 7.31 -17.26 -12.75
N SER A 19 7.15 -16.03 -12.28
CA SER A 19 6.81 -15.77 -10.88
C SER A 19 5.52 -16.53 -10.52
N GLN A 20 5.56 -17.26 -9.40
CA GLN A 20 4.41 -18.00 -8.91
C GLN A 20 3.39 -16.99 -8.38
N THR A 21 2.25 -16.90 -9.06
CA THR A 21 1.14 -16.02 -8.70
C THR A 21 0.01 -16.84 -8.09
N GLU A 22 -0.42 -16.50 -6.88
CA GLU A 22 -1.53 -17.16 -6.19
C GLU A 22 -2.59 -16.14 -5.79
N GLU A 23 -3.85 -16.41 -6.14
CA GLU A 23 -4.99 -15.62 -5.67
C GLU A 23 -5.54 -16.23 -4.37
N ILE A 24 -5.62 -15.42 -3.32
CA ILE A 24 -6.14 -15.82 -2.02
C ILE A 24 -7.46 -15.10 -1.76
N LYS A 25 -8.47 -15.85 -1.34
CA LYS A 25 -9.75 -15.33 -0.86
C LYS A 25 -10.06 -15.90 0.51
N LEU A 26 -10.35 -15.00 1.44
CA LEU A 26 -10.78 -15.33 2.79
C LEU A 26 -12.25 -14.96 2.94
N TYR A 27 -13.00 -15.77 3.67
CA TYR A 27 -14.44 -15.58 3.87
C TYR A 27 -14.75 -15.49 5.37
N TYR A 28 -15.83 -14.79 5.68
CA TYR A 28 -16.45 -14.80 7.00
C TYR A 28 -17.20 -16.13 7.23
N GLU A 29 -17.58 -16.40 8.48
CA GLU A 29 -18.37 -17.59 8.84
C GLU A 29 -19.72 -17.63 8.11
N ASN A 30 -20.29 -16.46 7.79
CA ASN A 30 -21.52 -16.32 7.03
C ASN A 30 -21.36 -16.58 5.51
N GLY A 31 -20.15 -16.91 5.06
CA GLY A 31 -19.82 -17.19 3.66
C GLY A 31 -19.54 -15.96 2.80
N GLN A 32 -19.65 -14.74 3.34
CA GLN A 32 -19.33 -13.53 2.59
C GLN A 32 -17.81 -13.32 2.46
N LEU A 33 -17.38 -12.74 1.33
CA LEU A 33 -15.98 -12.43 1.09
C LEU A 33 -15.49 -11.43 2.13
N LYS A 34 -14.35 -11.73 2.75
CA LYS A 34 -13.70 -10.92 3.81
C LYS A 34 -12.48 -10.18 3.28
N GLU A 35 -11.64 -10.88 2.53
CA GLU A 35 -10.40 -10.32 2.00
C GLU A 35 -10.01 -11.06 0.72
N GLU A 36 -9.49 -10.33 -0.26
CA GLU A 36 -8.87 -10.90 -1.45
C GLU A 36 -7.55 -10.19 -1.77
N TYR A 37 -6.54 -10.97 -2.13
CA TYR A 37 -5.22 -10.49 -2.52
C TYR A 37 -4.47 -11.49 -3.39
N THR A 38 -3.41 -11.02 -4.02
CA THR A 38 -2.48 -11.83 -4.80
C THR A 38 -1.16 -11.98 -4.05
N LEU A 39 -0.60 -13.18 -4.06
CA LEU A 39 0.77 -13.46 -3.70
C LEU A 39 1.61 -13.63 -4.97
N VAL A 40 2.76 -12.96 -5.03
CA VAL A 40 3.78 -13.09 -6.07
C VAL A 40 5.03 -13.55 -5.36
N ASP A 41 5.50 -14.76 -5.67
CA ASP A 41 6.61 -15.45 -5.00
C ASP A 41 6.44 -15.49 -3.46
N GLY A 42 5.22 -15.83 -3.03
CA GLY A 42 4.84 -15.93 -1.61
C GLY A 42 4.67 -14.60 -0.87
N LYS A 43 4.79 -13.45 -1.55
CA LYS A 43 4.62 -12.11 -0.96
C LYS A 43 3.39 -11.42 -1.52
N LYS A 44 2.64 -10.71 -0.66
CA LYS A 44 1.52 -9.86 -1.07
C LYS A 44 1.98 -8.82 -2.09
N ASP A 45 1.32 -8.77 -3.24
CA ASP A 45 1.62 -7.85 -4.33
C ASP A 45 0.34 -7.44 -5.06
N GLY A 46 0.30 -6.20 -5.55
CA GLY A 46 -0.87 -5.62 -6.20
C GLY A 46 -1.95 -5.11 -5.24
N LEU A 47 -3.17 -5.01 -5.75
CA LEU A 47 -4.31 -4.45 -5.00
C LEU A 47 -4.91 -5.50 -4.06
N ILE A 48 -4.96 -5.17 -2.77
CA ILE A 48 -5.66 -5.96 -1.76
C ILE A 48 -6.98 -5.28 -1.43
N LYS A 49 -8.04 -6.06 -1.33
CA LYS A 49 -9.36 -5.58 -0.91
C LYS A 49 -9.82 -6.33 0.33
N GLN A 50 -10.40 -5.58 1.27
CA GLN A 50 -11.07 -6.10 2.45
C GLN A 50 -12.51 -5.61 2.44
N TYR A 51 -13.41 -6.44 2.94
CA TYR A 51 -14.87 -6.23 2.89
C TYR A 51 -15.45 -6.38 4.28
N PHE A 52 -16.53 -5.65 4.56
CA PHE A 52 -17.34 -5.83 5.75
C PHE A 52 -18.17 -7.12 5.66
N GLU A 53 -18.69 -7.60 6.79
CA GLU A 53 -19.62 -8.75 6.87
C GLU A 53 -20.96 -8.56 6.16
N ASN A 54 -21.23 -7.36 5.63
CA ASN A 54 -22.38 -7.06 4.78
C ASN A 54 -22.01 -7.05 3.27
N GLY A 55 -20.76 -7.38 2.93
CA GLY A 55 -20.26 -7.54 1.57
C GLY A 55 -19.79 -6.23 0.93
N LYS A 56 -19.92 -5.09 1.61
CA LYS A 56 -19.44 -3.81 1.13
C LYS A 56 -17.94 -3.70 1.31
N LEU A 57 -17.29 -3.00 0.38
CA LEU A 57 -15.86 -2.73 0.44
C LEU A 57 -15.53 -1.92 1.70
N GLN A 58 -14.60 -2.43 2.49
CA GLN A 58 -14.10 -1.80 3.71
C GLN A 58 -12.80 -1.06 3.44
N LYS A 59 -11.90 -1.66 2.66
CA LYS A 59 -10.56 -1.12 2.46
C LYS A 59 -9.93 -1.62 1.17
N GLU A 60 -9.13 -0.75 0.56
CA GLU A 60 -8.29 -1.03 -0.60
C GLU A 60 -6.87 -0.55 -0.32
N VAL A 61 -5.88 -1.41 -0.54
CA VAL A 61 -4.47 -1.03 -0.37
C VAL A 61 -3.62 -1.67 -1.45
N ASN A 62 -2.75 -0.87 -2.06
CA ASN A 62 -1.73 -1.39 -2.97
C ASN A 62 -0.53 -1.91 -2.17
N TRP A 63 -0.06 -3.09 -2.53
CA TRP A 63 1.11 -3.75 -1.95
C TRP A 63 2.15 -3.98 -3.04
N LYS A 64 3.42 -3.91 -2.65
CA LYS A 64 4.55 -4.28 -3.49
C LYS A 64 5.56 -5.04 -2.65
N TYR A 65 5.95 -6.23 -3.08
CA TYR A 65 6.95 -7.06 -2.40
C TYR A 65 6.69 -7.29 -0.90
N GLY A 66 5.42 -7.49 -0.53
CA GLY A 66 5.03 -7.75 0.86
C GLY A 66 4.96 -6.50 1.74
N LYS A 67 4.96 -5.29 1.18
CA LYS A 67 4.78 -4.03 1.92
C LYS A 67 3.68 -3.17 1.29
N PRO A 68 2.89 -2.42 2.08
CA PRO A 68 2.02 -1.37 1.55
C PRO A 68 2.81 -0.36 0.72
N ASN A 69 2.39 -0.12 -0.51
CA ASN A 69 3.03 0.83 -1.42
C ASN A 69 2.01 1.39 -2.41
N GLY A 70 1.79 2.70 -2.35
CA GLY A 70 0.77 3.42 -3.11
C GLY A 70 -0.46 3.79 -2.28
N LEU A 71 -1.60 3.88 -2.97
CA LEU A 71 -2.83 4.41 -2.40
C LEU A 71 -3.48 3.41 -1.43
N TRP A 72 -3.91 3.93 -0.28
CA TRP A 72 -4.71 3.27 0.74
C TRP A 72 -6.03 4.02 0.89
N LYS A 73 -7.14 3.28 0.81
CA LYS A 73 -8.49 3.81 1.01
C LYS A 73 -9.23 2.97 2.03
N GLU A 74 -9.98 3.64 2.89
CA GLU A 74 -10.94 3.00 3.80
C GLU A 74 -12.31 3.62 3.58
N TYR A 75 -13.35 2.83 3.84
CA TYR A 75 -14.73 3.19 3.63
C TYR A 75 -15.55 2.87 4.87
N TYR A 76 -16.54 3.71 5.15
CA TYR A 76 -17.59 3.41 6.12
C TYR A 76 -18.44 2.23 5.65
N GLU A 77 -19.16 1.57 6.57
CA GLU A 77 -20.15 0.54 6.21
C GLU A 77 -21.29 1.06 5.32
N SER A 78 -21.52 2.38 5.27
CA SER A 78 -22.42 2.98 4.29
C SER A 78 -21.89 2.91 2.85
N GLY A 79 -20.60 2.60 2.65
CA GLY A 79 -19.87 2.60 1.38
C GLY A 79 -19.22 3.95 1.05
N LYS A 80 -19.32 4.94 1.94
CA LYS A 80 -18.73 6.26 1.74
C LYS A 80 -17.26 6.25 2.12
N LEU A 81 -16.45 6.99 1.37
CA LEU A 81 -15.03 7.12 1.63
C LEU A 81 -14.78 7.73 3.01
N GLU A 82 -13.99 7.03 3.83
CA GLU A 82 -13.59 7.45 5.16
C GLU A 82 -12.18 8.03 5.15
N THR A 83 -11.21 7.31 4.58
CA THR A 83 -9.80 7.70 4.62
C THR A 83 -9.15 7.52 3.27
N VAL A 84 -8.28 8.46 2.89
CA VAL A 84 -7.32 8.32 1.80
C VAL A 84 -5.93 8.66 2.34
N MET A 85 -4.98 7.78 2.08
CA MET A 85 -3.59 7.94 2.50
C MET A 85 -2.67 7.31 1.46
N ASN A 86 -1.45 7.81 1.35
CA ASN A 86 -0.41 7.18 0.54
C ASN A 86 0.61 6.48 1.44
N TRP A 87 1.10 5.36 0.93
CA TRP A 87 2.17 4.57 1.53
C TRP A 87 3.33 4.48 0.54
N LYS A 88 4.54 4.40 1.07
CA LYS A 88 5.75 4.11 0.31
C LYS A 88 6.60 3.15 1.14
N ASP A 89 6.89 1.98 0.58
CA ASP A 89 7.74 0.95 1.19
C ASP A 89 7.36 0.58 2.64
N GLY A 90 6.05 0.52 2.91
CA GLY A 90 5.50 0.19 4.22
C GLY A 90 5.45 1.35 5.22
N LEU A 91 5.74 2.57 4.78
CA LEU A 91 5.64 3.78 5.60
C LEU A 91 4.57 4.72 5.03
N LYS A 92 3.81 5.39 5.90
CA LYS A 92 2.90 6.48 5.47
C LYS A 92 3.73 7.60 4.84
N SER A 93 3.31 8.08 3.68
CA SER A 93 4.04 9.13 2.97
C SER A 93 3.07 9.92 2.10
N GLY A 94 3.08 11.24 2.26
CA GLY A 94 2.14 12.15 1.61
C GLY A 94 0.87 12.42 2.41
N LEU A 95 -0.10 12.99 1.72
CA LEU A 95 -1.32 13.53 2.32
C LEU A 95 -2.19 12.41 2.90
N LEU A 96 -2.54 12.56 4.18
CA LEU A 96 -3.68 11.90 4.81
C LEU A 96 -4.89 12.83 4.69
N THR A 97 -6.01 12.28 4.22
CA THR A 97 -7.31 12.94 4.29
C THR A 97 -8.33 11.98 4.85
N CYS A 98 -9.03 12.38 5.91
CA CYS A 98 -10.19 11.64 6.41
C CYS A 98 -11.46 12.48 6.25
N TYR A 99 -12.58 11.81 6.04
CA TYR A 99 -13.90 12.39 5.88
C TYR A 99 -14.81 11.90 6.99
N HIS A 100 -15.82 12.70 7.33
CA HIS A 100 -16.96 12.25 8.10
C HIS A 100 -17.88 11.42 7.20
N GLU A 101 -18.75 10.61 7.79
CA GLU A 101 -19.70 9.79 7.03
C GLU A 101 -20.72 10.63 6.21
N ASN A 102 -20.85 11.93 6.44
CA ASN A 102 -21.63 12.81 5.57
C ASN A 102 -20.83 13.32 4.35
N GLY A 103 -19.59 12.87 4.15
CA GLY A 103 -18.68 13.25 3.08
C GLY A 103 -17.90 14.53 3.34
N GLN A 104 -18.14 15.23 4.45
CA GLN A 104 -17.39 16.44 4.79
C GLN A 104 -15.98 16.09 5.26
N LEU A 105 -15.01 16.95 4.95
CA LEU A 105 -13.65 16.80 5.44
C LEU A 105 -13.67 16.71 6.98
N LYS A 106 -12.99 15.72 7.54
CA LYS A 106 -12.85 15.49 8.98
C LYS A 106 -11.47 15.93 9.46
N LEU A 107 -10.42 15.50 8.77
CA LEU A 107 -9.07 15.99 9.01
C LEU A 107 -8.20 15.84 7.77
N LYS A 108 -7.15 16.65 7.70
CA LYS A 108 -6.06 16.45 6.75
C LYS A 108 -4.73 16.86 7.35
N GLY A 109 -3.68 16.17 6.95
CA GLY A 109 -2.30 16.36 7.38
C GLY A 109 -1.36 15.60 6.48
N ASN A 110 -0.06 15.74 6.69
CA ASN A 110 0.95 15.13 5.83
C ASN A 110 1.83 14.17 6.63
N TYR A 111 2.24 13.08 6.00
CA TYR A 111 3.25 12.19 6.53
C TYR A 111 4.50 12.22 5.65
N VAL A 112 5.66 12.05 6.26
CA VAL A 112 6.91 11.74 5.55
C VAL A 112 7.62 10.63 6.33
N PHE A 113 7.89 9.52 5.66
CA PHE A 113 8.51 8.32 6.26
C PHE A 113 7.84 7.84 7.55
N GLY A 114 6.51 7.93 7.61
CA GLY A 114 5.72 7.52 8.77
C GLY A 114 5.58 8.58 9.87
N ALA A 115 6.37 9.65 9.84
CA ALA A 115 6.25 10.77 10.78
C ALA A 115 5.20 11.79 10.30
N ALA A 116 4.33 12.22 11.19
CA ALA A 116 3.39 13.32 10.96
C ALA A 116 4.17 14.63 10.92
N ILE A 117 3.93 15.47 9.92
CA ILE A 117 4.66 16.73 9.75
C ILE A 117 3.75 17.89 9.36
N GLY A 118 4.18 19.11 9.69
CA GLY A 118 3.53 20.36 9.33
C GLY A 118 2.11 20.49 9.89
N THR A 119 1.27 21.24 9.18
CA THR A 119 -0.04 21.63 9.70
C THR A 119 -1.12 20.56 9.52
N TRP A 120 -1.67 20.11 10.65
CA TRP A 120 -2.85 19.26 10.73
C TRP A 120 -4.09 20.10 10.98
N LYS A 121 -5.14 19.86 10.19
CA LYS A 121 -6.40 20.61 10.29
C LYS A 121 -7.55 19.66 10.55
N TYR A 122 -8.35 19.97 11.56
CA TYR A 122 -9.50 19.17 12.00
C TYR A 122 -10.79 19.97 11.87
N TYR A 123 -11.83 19.35 11.32
CA TYR A 123 -13.09 19.97 10.97
C TYR A 123 -14.25 19.20 11.60
N ASP A 124 -15.32 19.90 11.96
CA ASP A 124 -16.55 19.25 12.42
C ASP A 124 -17.39 18.72 11.24
N LYS A 125 -18.50 18.03 11.56
CA LYS A 125 -19.44 17.48 10.57
C LYS A 125 -20.11 18.55 9.70
N LYS A 126 -20.03 19.85 10.04
CA LYS A 126 -20.55 20.95 9.23
C LYS A 126 -19.46 21.57 8.33
N GLY A 127 -18.26 20.99 8.33
CA GLY A 127 -17.11 21.51 7.58
C GLY A 127 -16.43 22.70 8.23
N LYS A 128 -16.79 23.07 9.47
CA LYS A 128 -16.15 24.19 10.17
C LYS A 128 -14.83 23.72 10.77
N LEU A 129 -13.75 24.44 10.50
CA LEU A 129 -12.45 24.21 11.14
C LEU A 129 -12.59 24.37 12.67
N ARG A 130 -12.12 23.37 13.42
CA ARG A 130 -12.20 23.31 14.88
C ARG A 130 -10.84 23.40 15.55
N HIS A 131 -9.83 22.82 14.93
CA HIS A 131 -8.51 22.71 15.52
C HIS A 131 -7.44 22.70 14.43
N ILE A 132 -6.32 23.35 14.73
CA ILE A 132 -5.08 23.27 14.00
C ILE A 132 -4.03 22.76 14.98
N GLU A 133 -3.27 21.78 14.54
CA GLU A 133 -2.12 21.23 15.25
C GLU A 133 -0.92 21.39 14.32
N GLU A 134 0.19 21.89 14.87
CA GLU A 134 1.43 22.08 14.11
C GLU A 134 2.42 21.02 14.55
N GLU A 135 2.76 20.14 13.62
CA GLU A 135 3.82 19.17 13.79
C GLU A 135 5.14 19.73 13.26
N GLY A 136 6.24 19.21 13.77
CA GLY A 136 7.58 19.56 13.30
C GLY A 136 7.77 19.28 11.82
N GLU A 137 8.82 19.88 11.26
CA GLU A 137 9.32 19.52 9.94
C GLU A 137 10.41 18.46 10.08
N ILE A 138 10.64 17.70 9.01
CA ILE A 138 11.80 16.81 8.94
C ILE A 138 12.97 17.63 8.42
N GLU A 139 14.07 17.62 9.17
CA GLU A 139 15.33 18.23 8.76
C GLU A 139 15.85 17.59 7.46
N GLU A 140 16.35 18.41 6.53
CA GLU A 140 16.75 17.96 5.19
C GLU A 140 17.85 16.88 5.22
N ASP A 141 18.83 17.03 6.12
CA ASP A 141 19.91 16.05 6.26
C ASP A 141 19.39 14.70 6.75
N TYR A 142 18.39 14.70 7.64
CA TYR A 142 17.73 13.48 8.10
C TYR A 142 16.86 12.86 6.99
N LEU A 143 16.17 13.69 6.19
CA LEU A 143 15.43 13.25 5.01
C LEU A 143 16.36 12.52 4.03
N ARG A 144 17.49 13.14 3.70
CA ARG A 144 18.49 12.59 2.78
C ARG A 144 19.09 11.28 3.31
N TYR A 145 19.31 11.20 4.62
CA TYR A 145 19.77 9.98 5.28
C TYR A 145 18.77 8.83 5.14
N ILE A 146 17.47 9.08 5.37
CA ILE A 146 16.43 8.05 5.19
C ILE A 146 16.32 7.62 3.72
N GLU A 147 16.33 8.58 2.79
CA GLU A 147 16.26 8.28 1.36
C GLU A 147 17.41 7.39 0.90
N LYS A 148 18.63 7.65 1.39
CA LYS A 148 19.79 6.81 1.15
C LYS A 148 19.57 5.38 1.64
N ILE A 149 19.14 5.19 2.90
CA ILE A 149 18.87 3.86 3.47
C ILE A 149 17.81 3.11 2.66
N LEU A 150 16.73 3.78 2.29
CA LEU A 150 15.65 3.17 1.50
C LEU A 150 16.13 2.77 0.10
N SER A 151 16.98 3.59 -0.53
CA SER A 151 17.56 3.26 -1.84
C SER A 151 18.47 2.04 -1.79
N GLU A 152 19.29 1.91 -0.74
CA GLU A 152 20.19 0.77 -0.53
C GLU A 152 19.41 -0.51 -0.18
N SER A 153 18.32 -0.39 0.59
CA SER A 153 17.43 -1.50 0.90
C SER A 153 16.70 -2.01 -0.34
N ASN A 154 16.29 -1.11 -1.24
CA ASN A 154 15.56 -1.47 -2.45
C ASN A 154 16.49 -2.07 -3.53
N GLY A 155 17.74 -1.57 -3.65
CA GLY A 155 18.73 -2.13 -4.57
C GLY A 155 19.10 -3.59 -4.25
N LYS A 156 19.21 -3.96 -2.96
CA LYS A 156 19.46 -5.36 -2.54
C LYS A 156 18.29 -6.32 -2.83
N LEU A 157 17.07 -5.80 -2.94
CA LEU A 157 15.89 -6.61 -3.30
C LEU A 157 15.81 -6.87 -4.82
N GLU A 158 16.47 -6.06 -5.64
CA GLU A 158 16.55 -6.25 -7.10
C GLU A 158 17.73 -7.15 -7.49
N GLU A 159 18.89 -7.06 -6.82
CA GLU A 159 20.06 -7.92 -7.08
C GLU A 159 19.86 -9.41 -6.69
N THR A 160 18.80 -9.74 -5.94
CA THR A 160 18.47 -11.14 -5.56
C THR A 160 17.49 -11.81 -6.52
N LYS A 161 17.15 -11.15 -7.64
CA LYS A 161 16.25 -11.66 -8.69
C LYS A 161 16.96 -12.12 -9.97
N ASP A 162 18.30 -12.07 -10.02
CA ASP A 162 19.12 -12.52 -11.16
C ASP A 162 19.65 -13.94 -10.99
#